data_AF-A0A7V9TKK8-F1
#
_entry.id   AF-A0A7V9TKK8-F1
#
_cell.length_a   1.000
_cell.length_b   1.000
_cell.length_c   1.000
_cell.angle_alpha   90.00
_cell.angle_beta   90.00
_cell.angle_gamma   90.00
#
_symmetry.space_group_name_H-M   'P 1'
#
loop_
_entity.id
_entity.type
_entity.pdbx_description
1 polymer ?
#
loop_
_entity_poly.entity_id
_entity_poly.type
_entity_poly.pdbx_seq_one_letter_code
_entity_poly.pdbx_strand_id
1 'polypeptide(L)'
;MSQVTLFISAVSSEFAEDAKQFPDRVSGPGDYRTYLRDKLTGPDVCAKVQEDFIAGGVLTLDKLVLYLKECDAVIQLVGDMTGAVASDVAVESLFESEAHLPRRIPFLATPADAAILGVSYTQC
;
A
#
# COMPACT_ATOMS: atom_id res chain seq x y z
N MET A 1 -6.49 9.19 -24.73
CA MET A 1 -5.74 8.05 -24.16
C MET A 1 -6.17 7.97 -22.70
N SER A 2 -6.45 6.77 -22.18
CA SER A 2 -6.71 6.63 -20.74
C SER A 2 -5.37 6.76 -20.01
N GLN A 3 -5.35 7.59 -18.97
CA GLN A 3 -4.17 7.77 -18.14
C GLN A 3 -3.98 6.52 -17.28
N VAL A 4 -2.76 5.98 -17.25
CA VAL A 4 -2.41 4.82 -16.42
C VAL A 4 -2.21 5.27 -14.98
N THR A 5 -2.88 4.64 -14.02
CA THR A 5 -2.77 4.93 -12.60
C THR A 5 -1.92 3.87 -11.90
N LEU A 6 -0.85 4.31 -11.23
CA LEU A 6 0.06 3.44 -10.48
C LEU A 6 -0.08 3.73 -8.99
N PHE A 7 -0.16 2.69 -8.16
CA PHE A 7 -0.06 2.81 -6.70
C PHE A 7 1.32 2.39 -6.22
N ILE A 8 2.01 3.25 -5.47
CA ILE A 8 3.29 2.94 -4.84
C ILE A 8 3.04 2.57 -3.37
N SER A 9 3.19 1.28 -3.07
CA SER A 9 3.02 0.70 -1.74
C SER A 9 4.39 0.47 -1.08
N ALA A 10 4.55 0.89 0.17
CA ALA A 10 5.73 0.59 0.99
C ALA A 10 5.45 0.85 2.46
N VAL A 11 6.32 0.32 3.34
CA VAL A 11 6.35 0.73 4.75
C VAL A 11 7.00 2.10 4.86
N SER A 12 6.18 3.13 5.12
CA SER A 12 6.61 4.54 5.09
C SER A 12 7.86 4.84 5.92
N SER A 13 7.95 4.27 7.12
CA SER A 13 9.07 4.51 8.03
C SER A 13 10.38 3.88 7.57
N GLU A 14 10.31 2.78 6.82
CA GLU A 14 11.49 2.09 6.31
C GLU A 14 12.11 2.83 5.13
N PHE A 15 11.25 3.39 4.27
CA PHE A 15 11.66 4.09 3.05
C PHE A 15 11.74 5.60 3.22
N ALA A 16 11.62 6.11 4.46
CA ALA A 16 11.88 7.50 4.79
C ALA A 16 13.39 7.75 4.78
N GLU A 17 13.89 8.61 3.88
CA GLU A 17 15.28 9.05 3.94
C GLU A 17 15.41 10.37 4.71
N ASP A 18 16.54 10.53 5.39
CA ASP A 18 16.98 11.85 5.83
C ASP A 18 17.52 12.61 4.60
N ALA A 19 16.80 13.65 4.19
CA ALA A 19 17.20 14.53 3.09
C ALA A 19 18.58 15.21 3.31
N LYS A 20 19.08 15.23 4.56
CA LYS A 20 20.45 15.67 4.84
C LYS A 20 21.50 14.66 4.40
N GLN A 21 21.17 13.37 4.41
CA GLN A 21 22.10 12.29 4.08
C GLN A 21 22.13 11.99 2.57
N PHE A 22 21.01 12.17 1.86
CA PHE A 22 20.88 11.87 0.43
C PHE A 22 20.21 13.01 -0.36
N PRO A 23 20.83 14.20 -0.41
CA PRO A 23 20.22 15.40 -0.99
C PRO A 23 19.93 15.29 -2.50
N ASP A 24 20.64 14.41 -3.22
CA ASP A 24 20.43 14.18 -4.66
C ASP A 24 19.29 13.20 -4.97
N ARG A 25 18.84 12.45 -3.95
CA ARG A 25 17.77 11.44 -4.05
C ARG A 25 16.45 11.93 -3.49
N VAL A 26 16.51 12.82 -2.50
CA VAL A 26 15.36 13.32 -1.79
C VAL A 26 15.49 14.83 -1.58
N SER A 27 14.54 15.59 -2.13
CA SER A 27 14.42 17.03 -1.90
C SER A 27 13.27 17.31 -0.92
N GLY A 28 13.58 17.87 0.26
CA GLY A 28 12.61 18.11 1.34
C GLY A 28 12.44 16.91 2.27
N PRO A 29 11.51 16.90 3.24
CA PRO A 29 11.19 15.71 4.04
C PRO A 29 10.50 14.66 3.15
N GLY A 30 11.27 13.95 2.33
CA GLY A 30 10.76 13.02 1.32
C GLY A 30 11.22 11.60 1.58
N ASP A 31 10.33 10.65 1.34
CA ASP A 31 10.65 9.24 1.31
C ASP A 31 10.86 8.78 -0.15
N TYR A 32 11.42 7.59 -0.35
CA TYR A 32 11.60 7.00 -1.69
C TYR A 32 10.29 6.93 -2.49
N ARG A 33 9.14 6.83 -1.82
CA ARG A 33 7.82 6.79 -2.47
C ARG A 33 7.52 8.11 -3.18
N THR A 34 7.79 9.23 -2.51
CA THR A 34 7.63 10.57 -3.08
C THR A 34 8.55 10.77 -4.28
N TYR A 35 9.82 10.36 -4.17
CA TYR A 35 10.76 10.42 -5.29
C TYR A 35 10.27 9.61 -6.50
N LEU A 36 9.85 8.36 -6.29
CA LEU A 36 9.34 7.50 -7.36
C LEU A 36 8.05 8.05 -7.97
N ARG A 37 7.13 8.56 -7.15
CA ARG A 37 5.90 9.21 -7.62
C ARG A 37 6.22 10.36 -8.58
N ASP A 38 7.14 11.23 -8.18
CA ASP A 38 7.51 12.42 -8.96
C ASP A 38 8.22 12.04 -10.27
N LYS A 39 9.00 10.95 -10.28
CA LYS A 39 9.68 10.45 -11.50
C LYS A 39 8.76 9.67 -12.44
N LEU A 40 7.76 8.97 -11.91
CA LEU A 40 6.84 8.16 -12.70
C LEU A 40 5.64 8.97 -13.22
N THR A 41 5.27 10.05 -12.54
CA THR A 41 4.15 10.89 -12.96
C THR A 41 4.50 11.67 -14.23
N GLY A 42 3.59 11.66 -15.21
CA GLY A 42 3.76 12.31 -16.50
C GLY A 42 2.43 12.47 -17.24
N PRO A 43 2.46 12.86 -18.53
CA PRO A 43 1.26 13.11 -19.33
C PRO A 43 0.28 11.91 -19.37
N ASP A 44 0.83 10.70 -19.42
CA ASP A 44 0.05 9.46 -19.58
C ASP A 44 0.04 8.58 -18.32
N VAL A 45 0.74 8.99 -17.25
CA VAL A 45 0.91 8.20 -16.02
C VAL A 45 0.62 9.05 -14.79
N CYS A 46 -0.26 8.58 -13.92
CA CYS A 46 -0.52 9.15 -12.60
C CYS A 46 -0.03 8.19 -11.52
N ALA A 47 1.07 8.51 -10.85
CA ALA A 47 1.50 7.75 -9.68
C ALA A 47 0.86 8.30 -8.40
N LYS A 48 0.44 7.41 -7.50
CA LYS A 48 -0.19 7.70 -6.22
C LYS A 48 0.56 7.03 -5.07
N VAL A 49 0.61 7.69 -3.92
CA VAL A 49 1.00 7.09 -2.63
C VAL A 49 -0.21 7.01 -1.70
N GLN A 50 -0.11 6.27 -0.59
CA GLN A 50 -1.23 6.05 0.33
C GLN A 50 -1.82 7.37 0.87
N GLU A 51 -0.98 8.39 1.04
CA GLU A 51 -1.35 9.74 1.53
C GLU A 51 -2.17 10.55 0.52
N ASP A 52 -2.11 10.21 -0.77
CA ASP A 52 -2.87 10.92 -1.82
C ASP A 52 -4.36 10.58 -1.80
N PHE A 53 -4.76 9.61 -0.98
CA PHE A 53 -6.14 9.15 -0.92
C PHE A 53 -6.90 9.65 0.32
N ILE A 54 -8.16 10.00 0.11
CA ILE A 54 -8.98 10.68 1.12
C ILE A 54 -9.37 9.72 2.26
N ALA A 55 -9.23 10.18 3.50
CA ALA A 55 -9.69 9.47 4.69
C ALA A 55 -11.24 9.46 4.79
N GLY A 56 -11.89 8.49 4.14
CA GLY A 56 -13.35 8.35 4.11
C GLY A 56 -14.02 7.69 5.33
N GLY A 57 -13.39 7.68 6.51
CA GLY A 57 -13.96 7.05 7.72
C GLY A 57 -14.07 5.52 7.73
N VAL A 58 -13.66 4.85 6.65
CA VAL A 58 -13.60 3.38 6.53
C VAL A 58 -12.26 2.80 7.04
N LEU A 59 -12.21 1.50 7.30
CA LEU A 59 -11.02 0.82 7.82
C LEU A 59 -9.87 0.87 6.80
N THR A 60 -8.63 0.83 7.28
CA THR A 60 -7.45 0.99 6.42
C THR A 60 -7.36 -0.12 5.35
N LEU A 61 -7.70 -1.37 5.67
CA LEU A 61 -7.72 -2.45 4.67
C LEU A 61 -8.76 -2.20 3.57
N ASP A 62 -9.96 -1.73 3.91
CA ASP A 62 -10.99 -1.39 2.92
C ASP A 62 -10.51 -0.31 1.96
N LYS A 63 -9.80 0.70 2.48
CA LYS A 63 -9.19 1.76 1.65
C LYS A 63 -8.18 1.17 0.68
N LEU A 64 -7.29 0.31 1.17
CA LEU A 64 -6.28 -0.32 0.32
C LEU A 64 -6.95 -1.17 -0.77
N VAL A 65 -8.00 -1.93 -0.44
CA VAL A 65 -8.79 -2.68 -1.44
C VAL A 65 -9.34 -1.76 -2.53
N LEU A 66 -9.92 -0.63 -2.15
CA LEU A 66 -10.43 0.35 -3.11
C LEU A 66 -9.30 0.89 -4.01
N TYR A 67 -8.16 1.26 -3.43
CA TYR A 67 -7.04 1.80 -4.21
C TYR A 67 -6.47 0.78 -5.17
N LEU A 68 -6.35 -0.48 -4.74
CA LEU A 68 -5.91 -1.59 -5.58
C LEU A 68 -6.86 -1.84 -6.76
N LYS A 69 -8.16 -1.56 -6.61
CA LYS A 69 -9.16 -1.69 -7.69
C LYS A 69 -9.19 -0.49 -8.64
N GLU A 70 -8.85 0.70 -8.14
CA GLU A 70 -8.83 1.94 -8.93
C GLU A 70 -7.52 2.12 -9.72
N CYS A 71 -6.45 1.40 -9.35
CA CYS A 71 -5.16 1.49 -10.01
C CYS A 71 -4.99 0.40 -11.08
N ASP A 72 -4.29 0.74 -12.17
CA ASP A 72 -3.94 -0.20 -13.24
C ASP A 72 -2.78 -1.14 -12.82
N ALA A 73 -1.90 -0.67 -11.94
CA ALA A 73 -0.80 -1.47 -11.40
C ALA A 73 -0.33 -0.98 -10.02
N VAL A 74 0.38 -1.86 -9.32
CA VAL A 74 0.98 -1.60 -8.00
C VAL A 74 2.48 -1.82 -8.08
N ILE A 75 3.23 -0.87 -7.53
CA ILE A 75 4.67 -0.98 -7.29
C ILE A 75 4.84 -1.18 -5.78
N GLN A 76 5.19 -2.38 -5.36
CA GLN A 76 5.52 -2.68 -3.97
C GLN A 76 7.03 -2.52 -3.75
N LEU A 77 7.43 -1.62 -2.86
CA LEU A 77 8.80 -1.57 -2.36
C LEU A 77 8.94 -2.57 -1.23
N VAL A 78 9.84 -3.53 -1.40
CA VAL A 78 10.07 -4.62 -0.45
C VAL A 78 11.31 -4.28 0.37
N GLY A 79 11.15 -4.29 1.70
CA GLY A 79 12.21 -4.10 2.68
C GLY A 79 12.13 -5.16 3.79
N ASP A 80 12.85 -4.93 4.88
CA ASP A 80 12.90 -5.78 6.06
C ASP A 80 11.70 -5.56 7.01
N MET A 81 11.00 -4.42 6.92
CA MET A 81 9.84 -4.11 7.76
C MET A 81 8.53 -4.48 7.07
N THR A 82 7.62 -5.15 7.77
CA THR A 82 6.25 -5.43 7.31
C THR A 82 5.21 -4.40 7.76
N GLY A 83 5.62 -3.39 8.52
CA GLY A 83 4.73 -2.31 8.98
C GLY A 83 3.76 -2.76 10.08
N ALA A 84 2.61 -2.07 10.19
CA ALA A 84 1.64 -2.34 11.26
C ALA A 84 0.74 -3.53 10.92
N VAL A 85 0.55 -4.42 11.90
CA VAL A 85 -0.42 -5.53 11.83
C VAL A 85 -1.84 -4.97 11.75
N ALA A 86 -2.67 -5.54 10.88
CA ALA A 86 -4.07 -5.17 10.77
C ALA A 86 -4.87 -5.60 12.00
N SER A 87 -5.87 -4.83 12.40
CA SER A 87 -6.76 -5.23 13.50
C SER A 87 -7.70 -6.34 13.03
N ASP A 88 -8.16 -7.18 13.97
CA ASP A 88 -9.12 -8.27 13.70
C ASP A 88 -10.35 -7.76 12.94
N VAL A 89 -10.92 -6.62 13.36
CA VAL A 89 -12.08 -5.99 12.69
C VAL A 89 -11.79 -5.62 11.23
N ALA A 90 -10.58 -5.14 10.93
CA ALA A 90 -10.20 -4.81 9.56
C ALA A 90 -10.02 -6.07 8.70
N VAL A 91 -9.49 -7.14 9.29
CA VAL A 91 -9.36 -8.43 8.63
C VAL A 91 -10.74 -9.04 8.38
N GLU A 92 -11.63 -9.07 9.36
CA GLU A 92 -13.00 -9.57 9.20
C GLU A 92 -13.71 -8.84 8.04
N SER A 93 -13.65 -7.50 8.01
CA SER A 93 -14.24 -6.70 6.93
C SER A 93 -13.63 -6.99 5.56
N LEU A 94 -12.32 -7.26 5.48
CA LEU A 94 -11.66 -7.70 4.25
C LEU A 94 -12.22 -9.04 3.75
N PHE A 95 -12.42 -10.02 4.63
CA PHE A 95 -12.98 -11.32 4.24
C PHE A 95 -14.45 -11.24 3.82
N GLU A 96 -15.22 -10.33 4.43
CA GLU A 96 -16.61 -10.06 4.02
C GLU A 96 -16.68 -9.42 2.64
N SER A 97 -15.81 -8.43 2.37
CA SER A 97 -15.80 -7.67 1.11
C SER A 97 -15.12 -8.42 -0.05
N GLU A 98 -14.17 -9.29 0.24
CA GLU A 98 -13.38 -10.04 -0.74
C GLU A 98 -13.55 -11.56 -0.58
N ALA A 99 -14.78 -12.04 -0.73
CA ALA A 99 -15.17 -13.45 -0.55
C ALA A 99 -14.39 -14.49 -1.38
N HIS A 100 -13.62 -14.03 -2.37
CA HIS A 100 -12.80 -14.86 -3.24
C HIS A 100 -11.35 -15.04 -2.74
N LEU A 101 -10.93 -14.31 -1.69
CA LEU A 101 -9.61 -14.40 -1.08
C LEU A 101 -9.22 -15.82 -0.67
N PRO A 102 -10.08 -16.60 0.05
CA PRO A 102 -9.71 -17.95 0.47
C PRO A 102 -9.36 -18.88 -0.69
N ARG A 103 -9.95 -18.66 -1.86
CA ARG A 103 -9.65 -19.43 -3.07
C ARG A 103 -8.31 -19.03 -3.69
N ARG A 104 -7.92 -17.75 -3.60
CA ARG A 104 -6.68 -17.23 -4.20
C ARG A 104 -5.47 -17.38 -3.29
N ILE A 105 -5.67 -17.35 -1.98
CA ILE A 105 -4.63 -17.42 -0.96
C ILE A 105 -5.05 -18.49 0.06
N PRO A 106 -4.90 -19.80 -0.25
CA PRO A 106 -5.49 -20.87 0.55
C PRO A 106 -4.95 -20.98 1.98
N PHE A 107 -3.75 -20.46 2.26
CA PHE A 107 -3.18 -20.40 3.61
C PHE A 107 -3.71 -19.23 4.44
N LEU A 108 -4.53 -18.38 3.84
CA LEU A 108 -5.23 -17.25 4.46
C LEU A 108 -6.74 -17.43 4.23
N ALA A 109 -7.28 -18.59 4.63
CA ALA A 109 -8.64 -19.00 4.28
C ALA A 109 -9.71 -18.40 5.19
N THR A 110 -9.34 -17.98 6.40
CA THR A 110 -10.24 -17.40 7.39
C THR A 110 -9.61 -16.18 8.08
N PRO A 111 -10.42 -15.30 8.71
CA PRO A 111 -9.89 -14.23 9.57
C PRO A 111 -8.99 -14.75 10.70
N ALA A 112 -9.26 -15.94 11.23
CA ALA A 112 -8.43 -16.56 12.27
C ALA A 112 -7.03 -16.92 11.74
N ASP A 113 -6.91 -17.39 10.49
CA ASP A 113 -5.61 -17.67 9.86
C ASP A 113 -4.79 -16.38 9.73
N ALA A 114 -5.45 -15.28 9.35
CA ALA A 114 -4.82 -13.96 9.22
C ALA A 114 -4.33 -13.41 10.57
N ALA A 115 -5.09 -13.62 11.64
CA ALA A 115 -4.69 -13.27 13.00
C ALA A 115 -3.47 -14.09 13.47
N ILE A 116 -3.44 -15.40 13.18
CA ILE A 116 -2.30 -16.27 13.50
C ILE A 116 -1.04 -15.83 12.75
N LEU A 117 -1.18 -15.45 11.48
CA LEU A 117 -0.07 -15.02 10.63
C LEU A 117 0.37 -13.57 10.92
N GLY A 118 -0.44 -12.78 11.63
CA GLY A 118 -0.14 -11.38 11.91
C GLY A 118 -0.08 -10.52 10.64
N VAL A 119 -1.05 -10.67 9.73
CA VAL A 119 -1.08 -9.93 8.46
C VAL A 119 -1.05 -8.43 8.71
N SER A 120 -0.06 -7.76 8.14
CA SER A 120 0.14 -6.32 8.15
C SER A 120 -0.43 -5.62 6.92
N TYR A 121 -0.62 -4.30 7.01
CA TYR A 121 -1.13 -3.48 5.90
C TYR A 121 -0.19 -3.43 4.69
N THR A 122 1.07 -3.81 4.86
CA THR A 122 2.06 -3.91 3.78
C THR A 122 2.79 -5.25 3.91
N GLN A 123 2.61 -6.14 2.94
CA GLN A 123 3.29 -7.44 2.93
C GLN A 123 4.64 -7.32 2.20
N CYS A 124 5.67 -8.00 2.72
CA CYS A 124 7.03 -8.07 2.17
C CYS A 124 7.33 -9.49 1.68
#